data_AF-A0A0F3QDA2-F1
#
_entry.id   AF-A0A0F3QDA2-F1
#
_cell.length_a   1.000
_cell.length_b   1.000
_cell.length_c   1.000
_cell.angle_alpha   90.00
_cell.angle_beta   90.00
_cell.angle_gamma   90.00
#
_symmetry.space_group_name_H-M   'P 1'
#
loop_
_entity.id
_entity.type
_entity.pdbx_description
1 polymer ?
#
loop_
_entity_poly.entity_id
_entity_poly.type
_entity_poly.pdbx_seq_one_letter_code
_entity_poly.pdbx_strand_id
1 'polypeptide(L)'
;MPFSQEITKKTIKNGKTVTENHIAHLYYNGIAKNNGDAACVFHCLQNLREGGRMALVVPERFLFRRDTAAVRQFLLSKAKLQTVISLPQGTFLPYTGVKTSILYFTDAHKPNYQRYYWFYEKKY
;
A
#
# COMPACT_ATOMS: atom_id res chain seq x y z
N MET A 1 4.75 17.71 15.75
CA MET A 1 3.28 17.50 15.81
C MET A 1 2.96 16.16 15.17
N PRO A 2 2.36 15.18 15.85
CA PRO A 2 1.92 13.95 15.17
C PRO A 2 0.60 14.24 14.43
N PHE A 3 0.60 13.94 13.14
CA PHE A 3 -0.56 14.02 12.26
C PHE A 3 -1.64 13.00 12.72
N SER A 4 -2.86 13.46 12.97
CA SER A 4 -4.03 12.64 13.33
C SER A 4 -4.75 12.21 12.04
N GLN A 5 -4.50 11.00 11.55
CA GLN A 5 -5.35 10.39 10.52
C GLN A 5 -6.27 9.36 11.19
N GLU A 6 -7.54 9.69 11.34
CA GLU A 6 -8.58 8.75 11.78
C GLU A 6 -9.06 7.93 10.57
N ILE A 7 -8.82 6.61 10.61
CA ILE A 7 -9.35 5.69 9.61
C ILE A 7 -10.78 5.33 10.02
N THR A 8 -11.74 5.86 9.26
CA THR A 8 -13.18 5.70 9.53
C THR A 8 -13.84 4.78 8.51
N LYS A 9 -14.68 3.86 8.97
CA LYS A 9 -15.54 3.07 8.09
C LYS A 9 -16.77 3.90 7.80
N LYS A 10 -17.06 4.17 6.54
CA LYS A 10 -18.36 4.75 6.16
C LYS A 10 -19.24 3.64 5.60
N THR A 11 -20.31 3.32 6.32
CA THR A 11 -21.32 2.35 5.89
C THR A 11 -22.61 3.09 5.58
N ILE A 12 -23.26 2.78 4.46
CA ILE A 12 -24.58 3.33 4.15
C ILE A 12 -25.63 2.38 4.74
N LYS A 13 -26.42 2.86 5.71
CA LYS A 13 -27.58 2.14 6.25
C LYS A 13 -28.81 3.04 6.12
N ASN A 14 -29.86 2.54 5.45
CA ASN A 14 -31.13 3.25 5.24
C ASN A 14 -30.95 4.68 4.68
N GLY A 15 -30.08 4.85 3.68
CA GLY A 15 -29.81 6.14 3.05
C GLY A 15 -28.99 7.14 3.89
N LYS A 16 -28.58 6.77 5.11
CA LYS A 16 -27.69 7.59 5.96
C LYS A 16 -26.29 6.98 6.02
N THR A 17 -25.28 7.85 5.89
CA THR A 17 -23.88 7.47 6.11
C THR A 17 -23.63 7.35 7.61
N VAL A 18 -23.32 6.13 8.06
CA VAL A 18 -22.87 5.85 9.42
C VAL A 18 -21.34 5.75 9.37
N THR A 19 -20.68 6.59 10.16
CA THR A 19 -19.22 6.59 10.31
C THR A 19 -18.85 5.80 11.57
N GLU A 20 -18.17 4.67 11.41
CA GLU A 20 -17.62 3.88 12.52
C GLU A 20 -16.12 4.21 12.67
N ASN A 21 -15.73 4.76 13.82
CA ASN A 21 -14.34 5.17 14.11
C ASN A 21 -13.47 4.03 14.65
N HIS A 22 -14.02 2.82 14.79
CA HIS A 22 -13.36 1.72 15.49
C HIS A 22 -12.23 1.06 14.71
N ILE A 23 -11.97 1.35 13.43
CA ILE A 23 -10.98 0.57 12.66
C ILE A 23 -9.53 1.00 12.90
N ALA A 24 -9.30 2.16 13.53
CA ALA A 24 -7.94 2.69 13.72
C ALA A 24 -6.98 1.68 14.37
N HIS A 25 -7.44 0.90 15.35
CA HIS A 25 -6.63 -0.12 16.04
C HIS A 25 -6.09 -1.22 15.12
N LEU A 26 -6.77 -1.54 14.00
CA LEU A 26 -6.29 -2.54 13.02
C LEU A 26 -5.06 -2.04 12.24
N TYR A 27 -4.86 -0.72 12.19
CA TYR A 27 -3.73 -0.06 11.52
C TYR A 27 -2.71 0.50 12.52
N TYR A 28 -3.08 0.58 13.81
CA TYR A 28 -2.25 1.01 14.94
C TYR A 28 -1.32 -0.09 15.47
N ASN A 29 -0.87 -0.99 14.60
CA ASN A 29 0.14 -2.00 14.93
C ASN A 29 1.57 -1.44 14.99
N GLY A 30 1.74 -0.12 14.90
CA GLY A 30 3.03 0.56 14.95
C GLY A 30 3.87 0.44 13.66
N ILE A 31 3.36 -0.23 12.62
CA ILE A 31 4.09 -0.48 11.36
C ILE A 31 3.81 0.62 10.33
N ALA A 32 2.54 1.01 10.14
CA ALA A 32 2.14 2.10 9.24
C ALA A 32 1.98 3.42 10.01
N LYS A 33 3.09 4.02 10.46
CA LYS A 33 3.07 5.28 11.25
C LYS A 33 2.90 6.51 10.36
N ASN A 34 1.84 7.30 10.59
CA ASN A 34 1.63 8.66 10.08
C ASN A 34 1.90 8.86 8.57
N ASN A 35 1.61 7.85 7.76
CA ASN A 35 1.82 7.90 6.31
C ASN A 35 0.62 7.24 5.62
N GLY A 36 -0.15 8.04 4.87
CA GLY A 36 -1.36 7.59 4.18
C GLY A 36 -1.09 6.52 3.12
N ASP A 37 0.05 6.61 2.40
CA ASP A 37 0.45 5.59 1.43
C ASP A 37 0.69 4.26 2.15
N ALA A 38 1.40 4.30 3.27
CA ALA A 38 1.70 3.13 4.09
C ALA A 38 0.43 2.48 4.67
N ALA A 39 -0.49 3.30 5.18
CA ALA A 39 -1.78 2.84 5.71
C ALA A 39 -2.65 2.20 4.61
N CYS A 40 -2.71 2.81 3.43
CA CYS A 40 -3.47 2.30 2.28
C CYS A 40 -2.94 0.94 1.82
N VAL A 41 -1.63 0.82 1.60
CA VAL A 41 -1.02 -0.43 1.16
C VAL A 41 -1.20 -1.55 2.19
N PHE A 42 -1.04 -1.22 3.48
CA PHE A 42 -1.28 -2.17 4.55
C PHE A 42 -2.76 -2.63 4.59
N HIS A 43 -3.69 -1.69 4.44
CA HIS A 43 -5.13 -1.97 4.37
C HIS A 43 -5.49 -2.93 3.23
N CYS A 44 -4.97 -2.68 2.02
CA CYS A 44 -5.19 -3.56 0.88
C CYS A 44 -4.70 -4.98 1.16
N LEU A 45 -3.51 -5.14 1.76
CA LEU A 45 -3.01 -6.46 2.08
C LEU A 45 -3.88 -7.19 3.11
N GLN A 46 -4.33 -6.51 4.19
CA GLN A 46 -5.14 -7.15 5.25
C GLN A 46 -6.51 -7.62 4.76
N ASN A 47 -7.06 -7.00 3.72
CA ASN A 47 -8.39 -7.34 3.18
C ASN A 47 -8.32 -8.33 2.01
N LEU A 48 -7.14 -8.81 1.65
CA LEU A 48 -7.01 -9.89 0.68
C LEU A 48 -7.37 -11.22 1.33
N ARG A 49 -8.05 -12.07 0.58
CA ARG A 49 -8.13 -13.49 0.94
C ARG A 49 -6.74 -14.13 0.85
N GLU A 50 -6.55 -15.23 1.57
CA GLU A 50 -5.34 -16.04 1.45
C GLU A 50 -5.12 -16.48 -0.01
N GLY A 51 -3.88 -16.40 -0.50
CA GLY A 51 -3.53 -16.65 -1.90
C GLY A 51 -3.99 -15.55 -2.88
N GLY A 52 -4.56 -14.46 -2.37
CA GLY A 52 -4.98 -13.31 -3.16
C GLY A 52 -3.84 -12.59 -3.86
N ARG A 53 -4.19 -11.67 -4.76
CA ARG A 53 -3.26 -10.86 -5.56
C ARG A 53 -3.67 -9.40 -5.48
N MET A 54 -2.71 -8.48 -5.52
CA MET A 54 -2.98 -7.05 -5.57
C MET A 54 -2.00 -6.33 -6.49
N ALA A 55 -2.49 -5.27 -7.14
CA ALA A 55 -1.68 -4.30 -7.85
C ALA A 55 -1.91 -2.93 -7.20
N LEU A 56 -0.85 -2.23 -6.81
CA LEU A 56 -0.93 -0.95 -6.12
C LEU A 56 -0.11 0.10 -6.85
N VAL A 57 -0.73 1.23 -7.17
CA VAL A 57 -0.01 2.42 -7.64
C VAL A 57 0.45 3.20 -6.42
N VAL A 58 1.76 3.37 -6.29
CA VAL A 58 2.37 4.11 -5.19
C VAL A 58 3.28 5.21 -5.74
N PRO A 59 3.47 6.33 -5.03
CA PRO A 59 4.57 7.23 -5.31
C PRO A 59 5.89 6.47 -5.26
N GLU A 60 6.83 6.74 -6.18
CA GLU A 60 8.09 5.98 -6.22
C GLU A 60 8.91 6.15 -4.92
N ARG A 61 8.70 7.28 -4.22
CA ARG A 61 9.26 7.51 -2.88
C ARG A 61 8.88 6.44 -1.85
N PHE A 62 7.77 5.73 -2.04
CA PHE A 62 7.38 4.60 -1.21
C PHE A 62 8.42 3.47 -1.22
N LEU A 63 9.18 3.32 -2.31
CA LEU A 63 10.16 2.23 -2.47
C LEU A 63 11.43 2.42 -1.63
N PHE A 64 11.81 3.66 -1.34
CA PHE A 64 13.12 3.95 -0.74
C PHE A 64 13.08 4.82 0.51
N ARG A 65 11.96 5.45 0.86
CA ARG A 65 11.88 6.24 2.11
C ARG A 65 12.03 5.35 3.35
N ARG A 66 12.61 5.92 4.41
CA ARG A 66 12.83 5.23 5.69
C ARG A 66 11.55 5.00 6.48
N ASP A 67 10.61 5.94 6.44
CA ASP A 67 9.32 5.87 7.14
C ASP A 67 8.42 4.72 6.67
N THR A 68 8.60 4.29 5.42
CA THR A 68 7.86 3.18 4.79
C THR A 68 8.61 1.84 4.85
N ALA A 69 9.84 1.80 5.38
CA ALA A 69 10.68 0.59 5.40
C ALA A 69 10.04 -0.55 6.20
N ALA A 70 9.45 -0.25 7.36
CA ALA A 70 8.76 -1.25 8.18
C ALA A 70 7.57 -1.88 7.44
N VAL A 71 6.80 -1.06 6.72
CA VAL A 71 5.68 -1.55 5.90
C VAL A 71 6.19 -2.41 4.75
N ARG A 72 7.22 -1.99 4.01
CA ARG A 72 7.81 -2.80 2.93
C ARG A 72 8.27 -4.17 3.43
N GLN A 73 8.94 -4.21 4.58
CA GLN A 73 9.37 -5.47 5.20
C GLN A 73 8.18 -6.37 5.54
N PHE A 74 7.12 -5.78 6.12
CA PHE A 74 5.89 -6.50 6.43
C PHE A 74 5.24 -7.09 5.17
N LEU A 75 5.09 -6.30 4.10
CA LEU A 75 4.52 -6.76 2.83
C LEU A 75 5.30 -7.95 2.26
N LEU A 76 6.63 -7.86 2.22
CA LEU A 76 7.48 -8.93 1.69
C LEU A 76 7.41 -10.21 2.52
N SER A 77 7.12 -10.11 3.83
CA SER A 77 6.94 -11.28 4.70
C SER A 77 5.57 -11.95 4.59
N LYS A 78 4.57 -11.24 4.05
CA LYS A 78 3.16 -11.66 4.03
C LYS A 78 2.59 -11.81 2.62
N ALA A 79 3.33 -11.46 1.59
CA ALA A 79 2.96 -11.63 0.20
C ALA A 79 4.21 -11.73 -0.68
N LYS A 80 4.05 -12.35 -1.85
CA LYS A 80 5.10 -12.48 -2.86
C LYS A 80 5.10 -11.26 -3.76
N LEU A 81 6.21 -10.50 -3.79
CA LEU A 81 6.37 -9.38 -4.72
C LEU A 81 6.80 -9.94 -6.08
N GLN A 82 5.87 -10.03 -7.02
CA GLN A 82 6.17 -10.60 -8.33
C GLN A 82 6.84 -9.58 -9.24
N THR A 83 6.34 -8.34 -9.27
CA THR A 83 6.83 -7.33 -10.22
C THR A 83 6.70 -5.92 -9.67
N VAL A 84 7.68 -5.08 -9.97
CA VAL A 84 7.64 -3.62 -9.80
C VAL A 84 7.77 -2.98 -11.17
N ILE A 85 6.85 -2.09 -11.51
CA ILE A 85 6.86 -1.33 -12.77
C ILE A 85 7.03 0.14 -12.43
N SER A 86 8.19 0.71 -12.73
CA SER A 86 8.45 2.14 -12.60
C SER A 86 7.85 2.86 -13.80
N LEU A 87 6.87 3.73 -13.54
CA LEU A 87 6.21 4.52 -14.58
C LEU A 87 7.03 5.78 -14.84
N PRO A 88 7.03 6.29 -16.08
CA PRO A 88 7.66 7.56 -16.40
C PRO A 88 7.11 8.73 -15.59
N GLN A 89 7.95 9.74 -15.36
CA GLN A 89 7.50 10.99 -14.77
C GLN A 89 6.43 11.65 -15.67
N GLY A 90 5.40 12.20 -15.04
CA GLY A 90 4.31 12.88 -15.76
C GLY A 90 3.21 11.95 -16.28
N THR A 91 3.26 10.64 -15.99
CA THR A 91 2.20 9.68 -16.34
C THR A 91 0.80 10.11 -15.86
N PHE A 92 0.74 10.84 -14.74
CA PHE A 92 -0.52 11.30 -14.13
C PHE A 92 -0.76 12.81 -14.29
N LEU A 93 -0.14 13.47 -15.27
CA LEU A 93 -0.48 14.85 -15.62
C LEU A 93 -1.91 14.95 -16.18
N PRO A 94 -2.64 16.06 -15.93
CA PRO A 94 -2.20 17.28 -15.26
C PRO A 94 -2.29 17.24 -13.72
N TYR A 95 -2.75 16.14 -13.13
CA TYR A 95 -3.05 16.06 -11.70
C TYR A 95 -1.79 16.00 -10.82
N THR A 96 -0.76 15.28 -11.26
CA THR A 96 0.50 15.20 -10.51
C THR A 96 1.70 14.90 -11.40
N GLY A 97 2.80 15.61 -11.16
CA GLY A 97 4.11 15.36 -11.77
C GLY A 97 4.98 14.35 -10.98
N VAL A 98 4.44 13.74 -9.92
CA VAL A 98 5.17 12.77 -9.09
C VAL A 98 5.40 11.48 -9.90
N LYS A 99 6.65 10.99 -9.89
CA LYS A 99 6.97 9.66 -10.45
C LYS A 99 6.39 8.58 -9.55
N THR A 100 5.77 7.59 -10.17
CA THR A 100 4.97 6.54 -9.51
C THR A 100 5.42 5.17 -9.97
N SER A 101 5.16 4.15 -9.15
CA SER A 101 5.44 2.76 -9.48
C SER A 101 4.22 1.90 -9.20
N ILE A 102 4.06 0.83 -9.98
CA ILE A 102 3.07 -0.21 -9.74
C ILE A 102 3.77 -1.36 -9.02
N LEU A 103 3.25 -1.75 -7.86
CA LEU A 103 3.68 -2.95 -7.13
C LEU A 103 2.67 -4.06 -7.36
N TYR A 104 3.12 -5.20 -7.87
CA TYR A 104 2.28 -6.37 -8.10
C TYR A 104 2.66 -7.51 -7.15
N PHE A 105 1.73 -7.87 -6.27
CA PHE A 105 1.88 -8.91 -5.27
C PHE A 105 0.94 -10.09 -5.55
N THR A 106 1.41 -11.30 -5.21
CA THR A 106 0.64 -12.54 -5.23
C THR A 106 0.78 -13.29 -3.92
N ASP A 107 0.04 -14.38 -3.76
CA ASP A 107 0.17 -15.30 -2.62
C ASP A 107 0.02 -14.60 -1.26
N ALA A 108 -0.94 -13.67 -1.17
CA ALA A 108 -1.20 -12.94 0.05
C ALA A 108 -1.46 -13.87 1.25
N HIS A 109 -1.00 -13.45 2.43
CA HIS A 109 -1.01 -14.16 3.71
C HIS A 109 -0.19 -15.46 3.78
N LYS A 110 0.66 -15.73 2.80
CA LYS A 110 1.58 -16.87 2.84
C LYS A 110 3.00 -16.43 3.22
N PRO A 111 3.75 -17.25 3.98
CA PRO A 111 5.15 -16.99 4.24
C PRO A 111 5.91 -16.98 2.91
N ASN A 112 6.75 -15.97 2.73
CA ASN A 112 7.49 -15.76 1.49
C ASN A 112 9.00 -15.78 1.75
N TYR A 113 9.72 -16.56 0.93
CA TYR A 113 11.18 -16.70 0.94
C TYR A 113 11.80 -16.33 -0.43
N GLN A 114 11.07 -15.54 -1.21
CA GLN A 114 11.46 -15.18 -2.57
C GLN A 114 12.82 -14.47 -2.63
N ARG A 115 13.67 -14.92 -3.56
CA ARG A 115 15.03 -14.39 -3.79
C ARG A 115 15.12 -13.35 -4.90
N TYR A 116 14.10 -13.22 -5.75
CA TYR A 116 14.11 -12.32 -6.90
C TYR A 116 12.73 -11.72 -7.15
N TYR A 117 12.69 -10.52 -7.71
CA TYR A 117 11.48 -9.89 -8.26
C TYR A 117 11.82 -9.26 -9.61
N TRP A 118 10.82 -9.05 -10.46
CA TRP A 118 11.03 -8.38 -11.74
C TRP A 118 10.90 -6.88 -11.56
N PHE A 119 11.86 -6.11 -12.08
CA PHE A 119 11.81 -4.66 -12.09
C PHE A 119 11.80 -4.17 -13.55
N TYR A 120 10.70 -3.54 -13.96
CA TYR A 120 10.58 -2.93 -15.27
C TYR A 120 10.63 -1.42 -15.12
N GLU A 121 11.56 -0.78 -15.83
CA GLU A 121 11.65 0.66 -15.93
C GLU A 121 11.75 1.04 -17.39
N LYS A 122 10.80 1.87 -17.84
CA LYS A 122 10.92 2.51 -19.14
C LYS A 122 11.72 3.78 -18.95
N LYS A 123 13.00 3.74 -19.35
CA LYS A 123 13.86 4.92 -19.44
C LYS A 123 13.55 5.67 -20.73
N TYR A 124 13.42 6.98 -20.63
CA TYR A 124 13.41 7.89 -21.78
C TYR A 124 14.78 8.56 -21.88
#